data_AF-A0A7T6VRR1-F1
#
_entry.id   AF-A0A7T6VRR1-F1
#
_cell.length_a   1.000
_cell.length_b   1.000
_cell.length_c   1.000
_cell.angle_alpha   90.00
_cell.angle_beta   90.00
_cell.angle_gamma   90.00
#
_symmetry.space_group_name_H-M   'P 1'
#
loop_
_entity.id
_entity.type
_entity.pdbx_description
1 polymer ?
#
loop_
_entity_poly.entity_id
_entity_poly.type
_entity_poly.pdbx_seq_one_letter_code
_entity_poly.pdbx_strand_id
1 'polypeptide(L)'
;MKNHKDGLKYQDILFLIFYLFILNIIIFILSNLLTEYFTPKLYYNLIIYTLMNIIVVIIILILYKTELLKDIKLVRQNLRKICFTILSTYFIYIILSNILAYMMNSFFELDLYKETSIDINRQNIFKLIYDFPVLWFINSVILIPMAEEVTFRYLLIKKLSTITPYRTTIIINSLIFTYFHSGLTTSFFTYLLTTISIVFVYLKTNKNLIAVIFYHIIINLLSYIGELLIL
;
A
#
# COMPACT_ATOMS: atom_id res chain seq x y z
N MET A 1 15.10 19.72 -20.38
CA MET A 1 13.90 19.86 -19.51
C MET A 1 12.66 19.66 -20.37
N LYS A 2 11.90 18.58 -20.17
CA LYS A 2 10.68 18.28 -20.97
C LYS A 2 9.45 18.86 -20.25
N ASN A 3 8.64 19.60 -20.99
CA ASN A 3 7.38 20.25 -20.60
C ASN A 3 6.53 19.40 -19.64
N HIS A 4 6.38 19.85 -18.39
CA HIS A 4 5.45 19.30 -17.40
C HIS A 4 4.00 19.73 -17.73
N LYS A 5 3.36 19.08 -18.71
CA LYS A 5 1.92 19.24 -18.97
C LYS A 5 1.00 18.36 -18.10
N ASP A 6 1.58 17.58 -17.18
CA ASP A 6 0.87 16.61 -16.32
C ASP A 6 0.90 17.01 -14.83
N GLY A 7 0.67 18.29 -14.52
CA GLY A 7 0.56 18.78 -13.13
C GLY A 7 -0.69 18.28 -12.41
N LEU A 8 -0.79 18.58 -11.11
CA LEU A 8 -2.01 18.32 -10.33
C LEU A 8 -3.20 19.10 -10.89
N LYS A 9 -4.30 18.40 -11.13
CA LYS A 9 -5.61 18.93 -11.53
C LYS A 9 -6.50 19.04 -10.31
N TYR A 10 -7.57 19.83 -10.40
CA TYR A 10 -8.56 19.97 -9.33
C TYR A 10 -9.13 18.63 -8.85
N GLN A 11 -9.47 17.73 -9.77
CA GLN A 11 -9.95 16.38 -9.45
C GLN A 11 -8.93 15.54 -8.63
N ASP A 12 -7.63 15.77 -8.83
CA ASP A 12 -6.59 15.04 -8.10
C ASP A 12 -6.55 15.50 -6.64
N ILE A 13 -6.69 16.81 -6.41
CA ILE A 13 -6.73 17.40 -5.07
C ILE A 13 -7.98 16.91 -4.34
N LEU A 14 -9.14 16.92 -5.01
CA LEU A 14 -10.38 16.37 -4.44
C LEU A 14 -10.23 14.89 -4.08
N PHE A 15 -9.63 14.08 -4.96
CA PHE A 15 -9.37 12.68 -4.67
C PHE A 15 -8.44 12.51 -3.46
N LEU A 16 -7.36 13.29 -3.35
CA LEU A 16 -6.45 13.24 -2.20
C LEU A 16 -7.16 13.61 -0.89
N ILE A 17 -7.96 14.68 -0.89
CA ILE A 17 -8.75 15.09 0.29
C ILE A 17 -9.74 13.98 0.67
N PHE A 18 -10.41 13.42 -0.33
CA PHE A 18 -11.37 12.34 -0.12
C PHE A 18 -10.69 11.10 0.49
N TYR A 19 -9.63 10.58 -0.14
CA TYR A 19 -8.98 9.35 0.27
C TYR A 19 -8.24 9.48 1.61
N LEU A 20 -7.49 10.57 1.83
CA LEU A 20 -6.67 10.73 3.03
C LEU A 20 -7.49 11.15 4.26
N PHE A 21 -8.57 11.92 4.08
CA PHE A 21 -9.31 12.49 5.21
C PHE A 21 -10.77 12.03 5.26
N ILE A 22 -11.56 12.34 4.23
CA ILE A 22 -13.02 12.12 4.29
C ILE A 22 -13.35 10.63 4.44
N LEU A 23 -12.66 9.75 3.71
CA LEU A 23 -12.86 8.31 3.78
C LEU A 23 -12.65 7.77 5.20
N ASN A 24 -11.56 8.19 5.85
CA ASN A 24 -11.24 7.78 7.22
C ASN A 24 -12.26 8.29 8.24
N ILE A 25 -12.78 9.52 8.06
CA ILE A 25 -13.85 10.07 8.89
C ILE A 25 -15.15 9.26 8.71
N ILE A 26 -15.53 8.96 7.46
CA ILE A 26 -16.73 8.15 7.17
C ILE A 26 -16.61 6.77 7.81
N ILE A 27 -15.45 6.11 7.66
CA ILE A 27 -15.22 4.78 8.25
C ILE A 27 -15.30 4.84 9.78
N PHE A 28 -14.70 5.86 10.41
CA PHE A 28 -14.75 6.05 11.85
C PHE A 28 -16.19 6.22 12.36
N ILE A 29 -16.99 7.07 11.69
CA ILE A 29 -18.39 7.30 12.05
C ILE A 29 -19.20 6.01 11.88
N LEU A 30 -19.11 5.35 10.72
CA LEU A 30 -19.85 4.11 10.46
C LEU A 30 -19.45 2.99 11.43
N SER A 31 -18.15 2.84 11.72
CA SER A 31 -17.64 1.85 12.67
C SER A 31 -18.25 2.05 14.07
N ASN A 32 -18.35 3.29 14.54
CA ASN A 32 -18.90 3.60 15.86
C ASN A 32 -20.44 3.56 15.90
N LEU A 33 -21.13 3.86 14.79
CA LEU A 33 -22.57 3.68 14.72
C LEU A 33 -22.97 2.20 14.77
N LEU A 34 -22.20 1.32 14.12
CA LEU A 34 -22.49 -0.12 14.09
C LEU A 34 -22.05 -0.86 15.36
N THR A 35 -21.12 -0.32 16.17
CA THR A 35 -20.68 -0.96 17.43
C THR A 35 -21.82 -1.25 18.40
N GLU A 36 -22.87 -0.45 18.38
CA GLU A 36 -24.01 -0.62 19.29
C GLU A 36 -24.92 -1.79 18.88
N TYR A 37 -24.86 -2.20 17.62
CA TYR A 37 -25.81 -3.17 17.04
C TYR A 37 -25.15 -4.50 16.66
N PHE A 38 -23.83 -4.52 16.42
CA PHE A 38 -23.12 -5.69 15.93
C PHE A 38 -21.87 -5.98 16.75
N THR A 39 -21.67 -7.25 17.12
CA THR A 39 -20.45 -7.75 17.76
C THR A 39 -19.97 -9.03 17.05
N PRO A 40 -18.65 -9.25 16.89
CA PRO A 40 -17.54 -8.40 17.29
C PRO A 40 -17.25 -7.23 16.33
N LYS A 41 -16.68 -6.12 16.87
CA LYS A 41 -16.33 -4.90 16.11
C LYS A 41 -15.50 -5.15 14.85
N LEU A 42 -14.63 -6.15 14.95
CA LEU A 42 -13.66 -6.51 13.93
C LEU A 42 -14.29 -6.88 12.58
N TYR A 43 -15.42 -7.61 12.58
CA TYR A 43 -15.98 -8.20 11.36
C TYR A 43 -16.66 -7.17 10.46
N TYR A 44 -17.54 -6.31 11.00
CA TYR A 44 -18.16 -5.28 10.17
C TYR A 44 -17.19 -4.15 9.83
N ASN A 45 -16.12 -3.94 10.62
CA ASN A 45 -15.03 -3.08 10.19
C ASN A 45 -14.43 -3.57 8.88
N LEU A 46 -14.10 -4.86 8.77
CA LEU A 46 -13.61 -5.44 7.52
C LEU A 46 -14.59 -5.20 6.36
N ILE A 47 -15.89 -5.37 6.59
CA ILE A 47 -16.92 -5.13 5.57
C ILE A 47 -16.93 -3.65 5.14
N ILE A 48 -16.98 -2.71 6.09
CA ILE A 48 -16.96 -1.26 5.80
C ILE A 48 -15.69 -0.89 5.03
N TYR A 49 -14.52 -1.29 5.51
CA TYR A 49 -13.24 -1.00 4.84
C TYR A 49 -13.23 -1.55 3.42
N THR A 50 -13.70 -2.79 3.21
CA THR A 50 -13.76 -3.39 1.87
C THR A 50 -14.70 -2.60 0.96
N LEU A 51 -15.92 -2.28 1.41
CA LEU A 51 -16.88 -1.51 0.62
C LEU A 51 -16.33 -0.12 0.26
N MET A 52 -15.69 0.54 1.20
CA MET A 52 -15.07 1.84 0.99
C MET A 52 -13.92 1.76 -0.02
N ASN A 53 -13.07 0.73 0.07
CA ASN A 53 -11.99 0.52 -0.89
C ASN A 53 -12.52 0.13 -2.29
N ILE A 54 -13.64 -0.60 -2.39
CA ILE A 54 -14.32 -0.83 -3.68
C ILE A 54 -14.75 0.50 -4.31
N ILE A 55 -15.38 1.39 -3.52
CA ILE A 55 -15.79 2.72 -3.99
C ILE A 55 -14.57 3.53 -4.46
N VAL A 56 -13.48 3.53 -3.69
CA VAL A 56 -12.23 4.21 -4.06
C VAL A 56 -11.67 3.66 -5.37
N VAL A 57 -11.62 2.34 -5.54
CA VAL A 57 -11.14 1.71 -6.78
C VAL A 57 -12.05 2.06 -7.97
N ILE A 58 -13.37 2.08 -7.79
CA ILE A 58 -14.30 2.54 -8.85
C ILE A 58 -14.00 3.99 -9.24
N ILE A 59 -13.81 4.89 -8.26
CA ILE A 59 -13.44 6.29 -8.53
C ILE A 59 -12.12 6.36 -9.29
N ILE A 60 -11.11 5.59 -8.90
CA ILE A 60 -9.81 5.51 -9.59
C ILE A 60 -9.99 5.06 -11.05
N LEU A 61 -10.78 4.02 -11.28
CA LEU A 61 -11.03 3.48 -12.61
C LEU A 61 -11.77 4.47 -13.51
N ILE A 62 -12.58 5.36 -12.95
CA ILE A 62 -13.26 6.44 -13.68
C ILE A 62 -12.29 7.59 -13.96
N LEU A 63 -11.62 8.12 -12.93
CA LEU A 63 -10.80 9.34 -13.02
C LEU A 63 -9.48 9.13 -13.77
N TYR A 64 -8.87 7.96 -13.66
CA TYR A 64 -7.52 7.68 -14.17
C TYR A 64 -7.50 6.57 -15.22
N LYS A 65 -8.66 6.27 -15.83
CA LYS A 65 -8.82 5.24 -16.87
C LYS A 65 -7.78 5.36 -17.97
N THR A 66 -7.58 6.57 -18.49
CA THR A 66 -6.71 6.84 -19.63
C THR A 66 -5.24 6.52 -19.32
N GLU A 67 -4.80 6.89 -18.12
CA GLU A 67 -3.46 6.65 -17.64
C GLU A 67 -3.23 5.17 -17.35
N LEU A 68 -4.19 4.50 -16.73
CA LEU A 68 -4.14 3.05 -16.49
C LEU A 68 -4.07 2.28 -17.80
N LEU A 69 -4.93 2.59 -18.78
CA LEU A 69 -4.91 1.93 -20.09
C LEU A 69 -3.59 2.17 -20.86
N LYS A 70 -3.01 3.37 -20.74
CA LYS A 70 -1.70 3.67 -21.31
C LYS A 70 -0.61 2.81 -20.67
N ASP A 71 -0.62 2.71 -19.35
CA ASP A 71 0.38 1.93 -18.61
C ASP A 71 0.23 0.42 -18.86
N ILE A 72 -1.00 -0.10 -19.01
CA ILE A 72 -1.25 -1.48 -19.45
C ILE A 72 -0.61 -1.75 -20.82
N LYS A 73 -0.78 -0.84 -21.79
CA LYS A 73 -0.18 -0.98 -23.12
C LYS A 73 1.35 -1.02 -23.03
N LEU A 74 1.95 -0.15 -22.22
CA LEU A 74 3.40 -0.11 -22.01
C LEU A 74 3.92 -1.39 -21.32
N VAL A 75 3.14 -1.94 -20.39
CA VAL A 75 3.46 -3.23 -19.77
C VAL A 75 3.48 -4.34 -20.81
N ARG A 76 2.43 -4.43 -21.63
CA ARG A 76 2.34 -5.45 -22.68
C ARG A 76 3.50 -5.38 -23.67
N GLN A 77 3.94 -4.16 -24.02
CA GLN A 77 5.07 -3.96 -24.94
C GLN A 77 6.42 -4.34 -24.33
N ASN A 78 6.58 -4.26 -23.00
CA ASN A 78 7.86 -4.46 -22.32
C ASN A 78 7.79 -5.56 -21.25
N LEU A 79 6.89 -6.53 -21.43
CA LEU A 79 6.48 -7.49 -20.39
C LEU A 79 7.70 -8.19 -19.76
N ARG A 80 8.60 -8.73 -20.59
CA ARG A 80 9.81 -9.44 -20.11
C ARG A 80 10.68 -8.56 -19.21
N LYS A 81 10.91 -7.30 -19.61
CA LYS A 81 11.74 -6.36 -18.85
C LYS A 81 11.07 -5.98 -17.53
N ILE A 82 9.77 -5.76 -17.54
CA ILE A 82 9.01 -5.40 -16.35
C ILE A 82 8.94 -6.59 -15.39
N CYS A 83 8.60 -7.78 -15.86
CA CYS A 83 8.61 -8.99 -15.04
C CYS A 83 9.98 -9.24 -14.42
N PHE A 84 11.07 -9.11 -15.20
CA PHE A 84 12.42 -9.24 -14.66
C PHE A 84 12.74 -8.19 -13.58
N THR A 85 12.32 -6.94 -13.79
CA THR A 85 12.48 -5.87 -12.79
C THR A 85 11.71 -6.19 -11.51
N ILE A 86 10.46 -6.62 -11.62
CA ILE A 86 9.60 -7.00 -10.48
C ILE A 86 10.21 -8.16 -9.71
N LEU A 87 10.58 -9.25 -10.40
CA LEU A 87 11.13 -10.46 -9.79
C LEU A 87 12.49 -10.20 -9.13
N SER A 88 13.41 -9.53 -9.84
CA SER A 88 14.72 -9.20 -9.27
C SER A 88 14.61 -8.27 -8.06
N THR A 89 13.73 -7.27 -8.11
CA THR A 89 13.50 -6.37 -6.97
C THR A 89 12.89 -7.13 -5.80
N TYR A 90 11.93 -8.02 -6.04
CA TYR A 90 11.33 -8.85 -5.00
C TYR A 90 12.36 -9.75 -4.32
N PHE A 91 13.23 -10.41 -5.10
CA PHE A 91 14.28 -11.28 -4.55
C PHE A 91 15.28 -10.52 -3.68
N ILE A 92 15.73 -9.35 -4.16
CA ILE A 92 16.62 -8.46 -3.37
C ILE A 92 15.90 -7.98 -2.11
N TYR A 93 14.63 -7.60 -2.23
CA TYR A 93 13.80 -7.17 -1.11
C TYR A 93 13.72 -8.26 -0.02
N ILE A 94 13.43 -9.52 -0.36
CA ILE A 94 13.40 -10.61 0.63
C ILE A 94 14.74 -10.76 1.35
N ILE A 95 15.85 -10.76 0.61
CA ILE A 95 17.19 -10.91 1.21
C ILE A 95 17.45 -9.77 2.20
N LEU A 96 17.21 -8.53 1.78
CA LEU A 96 17.39 -7.36 2.64
C LEU A 96 16.46 -7.37 3.84
N SER A 97 15.20 -7.78 3.67
CA SER A 97 14.24 -7.88 4.78
C SER A 97 14.67 -8.92 5.81
N ASN A 98 15.21 -10.07 5.39
CA ASN A 98 15.74 -11.08 6.31
C ASN A 98 17.00 -10.59 7.04
N ILE A 99 17.91 -9.91 6.35
CA ILE A 99 19.09 -9.32 6.97
C ILE A 99 18.66 -8.26 8.00
N LEU A 100 17.73 -7.38 7.64
CA LEU A 100 17.21 -6.37 8.56
C LEU A 100 16.54 -7.02 9.78
N ALA A 101 15.71 -8.05 9.59
CA ALA A 101 15.09 -8.77 10.70
C ALA A 101 16.13 -9.39 11.64
N TYR A 102 17.15 -10.04 11.09
CA TYR A 102 18.26 -10.58 11.89
C TYR A 102 18.98 -9.47 12.66
N MET A 103 19.31 -8.36 12.01
CA MET A 103 19.95 -7.21 12.66
C MET A 103 19.08 -6.63 13.79
N MET A 104 17.78 -6.44 13.55
CA MET A 104 16.88 -5.92 14.59
C MET A 104 16.85 -6.83 15.82
N ASN A 105 16.84 -8.16 15.61
CA ASN A 105 16.84 -9.14 16.69
C ASN A 105 18.17 -9.19 17.46
N SER A 106 19.30 -9.07 16.76
CA SER A 106 20.63 -9.17 17.38
C SER A 106 21.08 -7.89 18.08
N PHE A 107 20.76 -6.71 17.52
CA PHE A 107 21.34 -5.44 18.00
C PHE A 107 20.52 -4.75 19.08
N PHE A 108 19.22 -4.95 19.10
CA PHE A 108 18.38 -4.12 19.95
C PHE A 108 17.86 -4.83 21.21
N GLU A 109 18.17 -6.12 21.43
CA GLU A 109 17.54 -6.96 22.47
C GLU A 109 16.03 -6.68 22.57
N LEU A 110 15.42 -6.30 21.45
CA LEU A 110 14.00 -6.06 21.36
C LEU A 110 13.42 -7.44 21.39
N ASP A 111 13.03 -7.89 22.58
CA ASP A 111 12.03 -8.92 22.75
C ASP A 111 10.99 -8.65 21.67
N LEU A 112 11.00 -9.45 20.60
CA LEU A 112 10.10 -9.38 19.45
C LEU A 112 8.61 -9.53 19.83
N TYR A 113 8.32 -9.50 21.12
CA TYR A 113 7.13 -9.95 21.82
C TYR A 113 6.76 -9.06 23.02
N LYS A 114 7.33 -7.85 23.16
CA LYS A 114 6.89 -6.87 24.17
C LYS A 114 6.26 -5.62 23.55
N GLU A 115 5.33 -5.81 22.62
CA GLU A 115 4.33 -4.78 22.32
C GLU A 115 2.95 -5.44 22.31
N THR A 116 2.24 -5.33 23.43
CA THR A 116 0.89 -5.87 23.63
C THR A 116 -0.10 -5.43 22.53
N SER A 117 0.12 -4.28 21.88
CA SER A 117 -0.66 -3.78 20.74
C SER A 117 -0.34 -4.48 19.41
N ILE A 118 0.93 -4.83 19.15
CA ILE A 118 1.34 -5.58 17.94
C ILE A 118 0.75 -6.99 18.00
N ASP A 119 0.76 -7.62 19.18
CA ASP A 119 0.17 -8.95 19.36
C ASP A 119 -1.34 -8.95 19.14
N ILE A 120 -2.06 -7.95 19.67
CA ILE A 120 -3.51 -7.82 19.45
C ILE A 120 -3.83 -7.56 17.97
N ASN A 121 -3.08 -6.69 17.30
CA ASN A 121 -3.33 -6.40 15.89
C ASN A 121 -3.06 -7.64 15.02
N ARG A 122 -1.97 -8.36 15.29
CA ARG A 122 -1.64 -9.60 14.59
C ARG A 122 -2.66 -10.71 14.85
N GLN A 123 -3.14 -10.86 16.09
CA GLN A 123 -4.23 -11.78 16.42
C GLN A 123 -5.53 -11.42 15.70
N ASN A 124 -5.88 -10.13 15.61
CA ASN A 124 -7.04 -9.67 14.87
C ASN A 124 -6.91 -9.96 13.36
N ILE A 125 -5.72 -9.74 12.77
CA ILE A 125 -5.44 -10.09 11.38
C ILE A 125 -5.60 -11.59 11.17
N PHE A 126 -4.98 -12.42 12.01
CA PHE A 126 -5.13 -13.89 11.93
C PHE A 126 -6.58 -14.34 12.04
N LYS A 127 -7.35 -13.75 12.96
CA LYS A 127 -8.78 -14.02 13.09
C LYS A 127 -9.56 -13.64 11.83
N LEU A 128 -9.28 -12.47 11.24
CA LEU A 128 -9.94 -12.04 9.99
C LEU A 128 -9.57 -12.92 8.80
N ILE A 129 -8.33 -13.38 8.70
CA ILE A 129 -7.89 -14.31 7.66
C ILE A 129 -8.57 -15.66 7.83
N TYR A 130 -8.67 -16.17 9.07
CA TYR A 130 -9.31 -17.44 9.35
C TYR A 130 -10.83 -17.40 9.07
N ASP A 131 -11.52 -16.37 9.59
CA ASP A 131 -12.98 -16.25 9.49
C ASP A 131 -13.45 -15.77 8.11
N PHE A 132 -12.68 -14.87 7.47
CA PHE A 132 -13.05 -14.22 6.21
C PHE A 132 -11.89 -14.15 5.19
N PRO A 133 -11.27 -15.28 4.82
CA PRO A 133 -10.04 -15.32 4.02
C PRO A 133 -10.18 -14.59 2.69
N VAL A 134 -11.28 -14.84 1.98
CA VAL A 134 -11.54 -14.24 0.66
C VAL A 134 -11.76 -12.73 0.76
N LEU A 135 -12.50 -12.27 1.78
CA LEU A 135 -12.79 -10.85 1.94
C LEU A 135 -11.53 -10.08 2.36
N TRP A 136 -10.76 -10.64 3.29
CA TRP A 136 -9.46 -10.10 3.68
C TRP A 136 -8.53 -10.02 2.46
N PHE A 137 -8.39 -11.12 1.71
CA PHE A 137 -7.59 -11.18 0.50
C PHE A 137 -7.96 -10.07 -0.51
N ILE A 138 -9.24 -9.95 -0.88
CA ILE A 138 -9.69 -8.93 -1.84
C ILE A 138 -9.31 -7.54 -1.33
N ASN A 139 -9.52 -7.25 -0.04
CA ASN A 139 -9.25 -5.94 0.52
C ASN A 139 -7.74 -5.63 0.63
N SER A 140 -6.98 -6.47 1.35
CA SER A 140 -5.58 -6.21 1.71
C SER A 140 -4.59 -6.49 0.59
N VAL A 141 -4.88 -7.47 -0.27
CA VAL A 141 -3.97 -7.87 -1.36
C VAL A 141 -4.24 -7.10 -2.64
N ILE A 142 -5.48 -6.69 -2.91
CA ILE A 142 -5.86 -6.10 -4.20
C ILE A 142 -6.30 -4.63 -4.06
N LEU A 143 -7.38 -4.37 -3.32
CA LEU A 143 -8.03 -3.05 -3.33
C LEU A 143 -7.15 -1.97 -2.70
N ILE A 144 -6.57 -2.23 -1.53
CA ILE A 144 -5.70 -1.27 -0.82
C ILE A 144 -4.47 -0.90 -1.68
N PRO A 145 -3.67 -1.85 -2.21
CA PRO A 145 -2.55 -1.51 -3.08
C PRO A 145 -2.92 -0.65 -4.28
N MET A 146 -4.09 -0.86 -4.90
CA MET A 146 -4.54 0.00 -6.00
C MET A 146 -4.74 1.45 -5.56
N ALA A 147 -5.38 1.66 -4.40
CA ALA A 147 -5.64 2.99 -3.86
C ALA A 147 -4.37 3.69 -3.40
N GLU A 148 -3.48 2.95 -2.75
CA GLU A 148 -2.21 3.46 -2.25
C GLU A 148 -1.26 3.85 -3.38
N GLU A 149 -1.09 3.03 -4.41
CA GLU A 149 -0.14 3.35 -5.48
C GLU A 149 -0.61 4.54 -6.34
N VAL A 150 -1.91 4.70 -6.55
CA VAL A 150 -2.47 5.91 -7.18
C VAL A 150 -2.17 7.14 -6.33
N THR A 151 -2.43 7.06 -5.03
CA THR A 151 -2.22 8.16 -4.09
C THR A 151 -0.75 8.53 -3.99
N PHE A 152 0.09 7.59 -3.58
CA PHE A 152 1.49 7.85 -3.24
C PHE A 152 2.40 7.97 -4.47
N ARG A 153 2.22 7.15 -5.51
CA ARG A 153 3.16 7.14 -6.64
C ARG A 153 2.69 8.01 -7.79
N TYR A 154 1.43 7.89 -8.18
CA TYR A 154 0.90 8.67 -9.29
C TYR A 154 0.64 10.13 -8.90
N LEU A 155 -0.13 10.40 -7.84
CA LEU A 155 -0.45 11.76 -7.43
C LEU A 155 0.70 12.41 -6.67
N LEU A 156 1.10 11.82 -5.54
CA LEU A 156 2.05 12.46 -4.65
C LEU A 156 3.48 12.41 -5.19
N ILE A 157 3.96 11.38 -5.89
CA ILE A 157 5.30 11.41 -6.50
C ILE A 157 5.30 12.03 -7.89
N LYS A 158 4.45 11.57 -8.82
CA LYS A 158 4.53 12.04 -10.21
C LYS A 158 3.92 13.42 -10.41
N LYS A 159 2.67 13.67 -9.98
CA LYS A 159 2.00 14.95 -10.23
C LYS A 159 2.47 16.07 -9.30
N LEU A 160 2.66 15.82 -8.01
CA LEU A 160 3.17 16.84 -7.07
C LEU A 160 4.60 17.29 -7.41
N SER A 161 5.44 16.40 -7.95
CA SER A 161 6.80 16.74 -8.38
C SER A 161 6.89 17.75 -9.55
N THR A 162 5.75 18.18 -10.09
CA THR A 162 5.70 19.31 -11.03
C THR A 162 5.89 20.66 -10.34
N ILE A 163 5.61 20.75 -9.03
CA ILE A 163 5.72 21.97 -8.22
C ILE A 163 6.69 21.84 -7.03
N THR A 164 7.15 20.62 -6.71
CA THR A 164 8.15 20.35 -5.67
C THR A 164 9.34 19.56 -6.20
N PRO A 165 10.56 19.69 -5.63
CA PRO A 165 11.71 18.92 -6.08
C PRO A 165 11.47 17.41 -6.02
N TYR A 166 11.69 16.72 -7.14
CA TYR A 166 11.37 15.30 -7.29
C TYR A 166 11.96 14.38 -6.21
N ARG A 167 13.21 14.62 -5.81
CA ARG A 167 13.89 13.85 -4.76
C ARG A 167 13.24 14.06 -3.40
N THR A 168 12.89 15.31 -3.07
CA THR A 168 12.20 15.67 -1.83
C THR A 168 10.84 14.98 -1.76
N THR A 169 10.09 15.00 -2.86
CA THR A 169 8.79 14.33 -2.95
C THR A 169 8.89 12.82 -2.72
N ILE A 170 9.91 12.15 -3.28
CA ILE A 170 10.14 10.71 -3.03
C ILE A 170 10.42 10.44 -1.55
N ILE A 171 11.29 11.23 -0.92
CA ILE A 171 11.70 11.02 0.48
C ILE A 171 10.50 11.24 1.41
N ILE A 172 9.81 12.39 1.27
CA ILE A 172 8.67 12.74 2.13
C ILE A 172 7.56 11.71 2.00
N ASN A 173 7.18 11.33 0.77
CA ASN A 173 6.09 10.36 0.59
C ASN A 173 6.48 8.97 1.08
N SER A 174 7.75 8.58 0.96
CA SER A 174 8.20 7.30 1.51
C SER A 174 8.09 7.27 3.04
N LEU A 175 8.45 8.36 3.70
CA LEU A 175 8.33 8.47 5.16
C LEU A 175 6.88 8.51 5.62
N ILE A 176 6.01 9.27 4.94
CA ILE A 176 4.56 9.31 5.26
C ILE A 176 3.94 7.93 5.09
N PHE A 177 4.21 7.24 3.97
CA PHE A 177 3.71 5.89 3.74
C PHE A 177 4.15 4.93 4.84
N THR A 178 5.44 4.94 5.18
CA THR A 178 6.01 4.09 6.23
C THR A 178 5.35 4.37 7.59
N TYR A 179 5.20 5.65 7.94
CA TYR A 179 4.60 6.08 9.19
C TYR A 179 3.13 5.65 9.30
N PHE A 180 2.33 5.75 8.23
CA PHE A 180 0.94 5.29 8.27
C PHE A 180 0.78 3.78 8.48
N HIS A 181 1.78 2.98 8.09
CA HIS A 181 1.73 1.53 8.25
C HIS A 181 2.23 1.03 9.61
N SER A 182 3.14 1.78 10.24
CA SER A 182 3.91 1.27 11.39
C SER A 182 4.06 2.24 12.56
N GLY A 183 3.61 3.49 12.42
CA GLY A 183 3.93 4.54 13.37
C GLY A 183 5.45 4.71 13.49
N LEU A 184 5.96 4.74 14.73
CA LEU A 184 7.39 4.71 15.03
C LEU A 184 7.78 3.42 15.79
N THR A 185 7.08 2.31 15.49
CA THR A 185 7.36 1.00 16.10
C THR A 185 8.59 0.35 15.48
N THR A 186 9.01 -0.78 16.04
CA THR A 186 10.13 -1.60 15.52
C THR A 186 9.93 -2.02 14.05
N SER A 187 8.68 -2.17 13.61
CA SER A 187 8.33 -2.51 12.23
C SER A 187 8.58 -1.37 11.22
N PHE A 188 8.90 -0.16 11.68
CA PHE A 188 9.16 1.01 10.83
C PHE A 188 10.23 0.74 9.78
N PHE A 189 11.35 0.12 10.15
CA PHE A 189 12.43 -0.17 9.21
C PHE A 189 12.02 -1.20 8.14
N THR A 190 11.19 -2.17 8.50
CA THR A 190 10.64 -3.16 7.56
C THR A 190 9.70 -2.50 6.55
N TYR A 191 8.79 -1.63 7.01
CA TYR A 191 7.91 -0.87 6.12
C TYR A 191 8.67 0.18 5.29
N LEU A 192 9.75 0.75 5.82
CA LEU A 192 10.61 1.67 5.07
C LEU A 192 11.29 0.92 3.91
N LEU A 193 11.84 -0.26 4.17
CA LEU A 193 12.43 -1.10 3.12
C LEU A 193 11.39 -1.51 2.06
N THR A 194 10.19 -1.88 2.49
CA THR A 194 9.05 -2.19 1.60
C THR A 194 8.71 -0.98 0.72
N THR A 195 8.65 0.20 1.30
CA THR A 195 8.35 1.44 0.58
C THR A 195 9.43 1.76 -0.46
N ILE A 196 10.70 1.59 -0.08
CA ILE A 196 11.85 1.78 -0.96
C ILE A 196 11.80 0.81 -2.15
N SER A 197 11.46 -0.46 -1.92
CA SER A 197 11.37 -1.46 -2.99
C SER A 197 10.24 -1.12 -3.97
N ILE A 198 9.08 -0.70 -3.48
CA ILE A 198 7.95 -0.24 -4.30
C ILE A 198 8.33 0.99 -5.12
N VAL A 199 8.96 2.00 -4.49
CA VAL A 199 9.47 3.19 -5.20
C VAL A 199 10.50 2.77 -6.25
N PHE A 200 11.41 1.86 -5.95
CA PHE A 200 12.40 1.40 -6.91
C PHE A 200 11.77 0.79 -8.16
N VAL A 201 10.77 -0.09 -8.01
CA VAL A 201 10.02 -0.64 -9.16
C VAL A 201 9.34 0.47 -9.94
N TYR A 202 8.69 1.42 -9.26
CA TYR A 202 8.07 2.56 -9.92
C TYR A 202 9.07 3.37 -10.76
N LEU A 203 10.25 3.66 -10.24
CA LEU A 203 11.29 4.38 -10.97
C LEU A 203 11.85 3.57 -12.14
N LYS A 204 12.16 2.29 -11.93
CA LYS A 204 12.78 1.42 -12.93
C LYS A 204 11.85 1.04 -14.08
N THR A 205 10.54 1.07 -13.84
CA THR A 205 9.51 0.82 -14.86
C THR A 205 9.05 2.09 -15.58
N ASN A 206 9.83 3.18 -15.52
CA ASN A 206 9.50 4.48 -16.12
C ASN A 206 8.21 5.10 -15.57
N LYS A 207 7.98 4.98 -14.26
CA LYS A 207 6.80 5.50 -13.56
C LYS A 207 5.49 4.86 -14.05
N ASN A 208 5.55 3.57 -14.39
CA ASN A 208 4.39 2.80 -14.81
C ASN A 208 3.57 2.39 -13.57
N LEU A 209 2.35 2.90 -13.49
CA LEU A 209 1.46 2.70 -12.35
C LEU A 209 0.99 1.25 -12.23
N ILE A 210 0.72 0.59 -13.35
CA ILE A 210 0.25 -0.80 -13.37
C ILE A 210 1.35 -1.76 -12.88
N ALA A 211 2.60 -1.51 -13.29
CA ALA A 211 3.73 -2.32 -12.84
C ALA A 211 3.97 -2.20 -11.33
N VAL A 212 3.85 -1.00 -10.76
CA VAL A 212 4.02 -0.82 -9.31
C VAL A 212 2.82 -1.37 -8.51
N ILE A 213 1.59 -1.19 -8.99
CA ILE A 213 0.40 -1.84 -8.40
C ILE A 213 0.61 -3.35 -8.35
N PHE A 214 1.02 -3.95 -9.47
CA PHE A 214 1.24 -5.39 -9.54
C PHE A 214 2.35 -5.88 -8.60
N TYR A 215 3.45 -5.11 -8.48
CA TYR A 215 4.52 -5.42 -7.53
C TYR A 215 4.03 -5.37 -6.07
N HIS A 216 3.23 -4.36 -5.71
CA HIS A 216 2.67 -4.24 -4.37
C HIS A 216 1.68 -5.37 -4.08
N ILE A 217 0.80 -5.72 -5.04
CA ILE A 217 -0.07 -6.90 -4.95
C ILE A 217 0.75 -8.18 -4.69
N ILE A 218 1.89 -8.38 -5.37
CA ILE A 218 2.76 -9.54 -5.15
C ILE A 218 3.31 -9.56 -3.71
N ILE A 219 3.78 -8.42 -3.20
CA ILE A 219 4.28 -8.33 -1.82
C ILE A 219 3.17 -8.73 -0.84
N ASN A 220 1.98 -8.13 -0.96
CA ASN A 220 0.88 -8.40 -0.04
C ASN A 220 0.33 -9.83 -0.20
N LEU A 221 0.31 -10.35 -1.43
CA LEU A 221 -0.09 -11.74 -1.71
C LEU A 221 0.83 -12.73 -0.98
N LEU A 222 2.15 -12.50 -1.03
CA LEU A 222 3.11 -13.40 -0.42
C LEU A 222 3.12 -13.28 1.11
N SER A 223 2.90 -12.08 1.66
CA SER A 223 2.62 -11.90 3.09
C SER A 223 1.36 -12.65 3.51
N TYR A 224 0.26 -12.51 2.77
CA TYR A 224 -1.00 -13.20 3.05
C TYR A 224 -0.86 -14.73 3.00
N ILE A 225 -0.13 -15.26 2.01
CA ILE A 225 0.17 -16.70 1.94
C ILE A 225 1.03 -17.13 3.13
N GLY A 226 2.02 -16.33 3.52
CA GLY A 226 2.83 -16.60 4.71
C GLY A 226 1.99 -16.65 5.99
N GLU A 227 1.04 -15.73 6.15
CA GLU A 227 0.10 -15.72 7.27
C GLU A 227 -0.79 -16.97 7.27
N LEU A 228 -1.32 -17.38 6.11
CA LEU A 228 -2.12 -18.61 5.97
C LEU A 228 -1.34 -19.88 6.34
N LEU A 229 -0.04 -19.93 6.10
CA LEU A 229 0.79 -21.11 6.40
C LEU A 229 1.13 -21.24 7.89
N ILE A 230 0.94 -20.17 8.68
CA ILE A 230 1.28 -20.12 10.11
C ILE A 230 0.00 -20.15 10.99
N LEU A 231 -1.18 -19.98 10.40
CA LEU A 231 -2.48 -20.23 11.04
C LEU A 231 -2.65 -21.72 11.40
#